data_AF-A0A2G8LPX9-F1
#
_entry.id   AF-A0A2G8LPX9-F1
#
_cell.length_a   1.000
_cell.length_b   1.000
_cell.length_c   1.000
_cell.angle_alpha   90.00
_cell.angle_beta   90.00
_cell.angle_gamma   90.00
#
_symmetry.space_group_name_H-M   'P 1'
#
loop_
_entity.id
_entity.type
_entity.pdbx_description
1 polymer ?
#
loop_
_entity_poly.entity_id
_entity_poly.type
_entity_poly.pdbx_seq_one_letter_code
_entity_poly.pdbx_strand_id
1 'polypeptide(L)'
;QYDDFGVFLQEVQILIPDSWSDDPSYEESAGHSFSASDVRIDRSTFEGSNNINQPYTHKATACGSPGRYIRLTPEYITDDAAARPYGDRSKNLVHEWAHFRWGVFDEYPLQGDDHFYAAGNGEFEATKCVAAIPGQMRTPDGKECTELPDGAPDQDCRFFDSDDESESYEGSLMYKQFLPE
;
A
#
# COMPACT_ATOMS: atom_id res chain seq x y z
N GLN A 1 -16.11 2.94 26.82
CA GLN A 1 -16.09 1.65 26.12
C GLN A 1 -15.67 2.01 24.72
N TYR A 2 -14.38 1.95 24.43
CA TYR A 2 -13.90 2.13 23.07
C TYR A 2 -14.10 0.78 22.40
N ASP A 3 -15.03 0.72 21.46
CA ASP A 3 -15.10 -0.42 20.55
C ASP A 3 -13.82 -0.41 19.72
N ASP A 4 -13.09 -1.52 19.76
CA ASP A 4 -11.86 -1.70 19.02
C ASP A 4 -12.24 -1.87 17.54
N PHE A 5 -12.25 -0.77 16.78
CA PHE A 5 -12.58 -0.77 15.34
C PHE A 5 -11.37 -1.28 14.53
N GLY A 6 -11.02 -2.54 14.72
CA GLY A 6 -9.99 -3.23 13.95
C GLY A 6 -10.55 -4.16 12.88
N VAL A 7 -9.72 -4.52 11.91
CA VAL A 7 -10.05 -5.63 11.00
C VAL A 7 -10.00 -6.95 11.78
N PHE A 8 -11.09 -7.70 11.75
CA PHE A 8 -11.17 -9.02 12.37
C PHE A 8 -11.14 -10.12 11.30
N LEU A 9 -10.09 -10.96 11.33
CA LEU A 9 -10.01 -12.18 10.54
C LEU A 9 -10.56 -13.34 11.37
N GLN A 10 -11.73 -13.85 11.00
CA GLN A 10 -12.43 -14.87 11.76
C GLN A 10 -11.70 -16.22 11.77
N GLU A 11 -11.23 -16.65 10.60
CA GLU A 11 -10.53 -17.91 10.41
C GLU A 11 -9.40 -17.71 9.40
N VAL A 12 -8.23 -18.26 9.70
CA VAL A 12 -7.05 -18.23 8.82
C VAL A 12 -6.53 -19.65 8.69
N GLN A 13 -6.48 -20.14 7.46
CA GLN A 13 -5.95 -21.46 7.13
C GLN A 13 -4.67 -21.27 6.30
N ILE A 14 -3.58 -21.90 6.75
CA ILE A 14 -2.27 -21.76 6.12
C ILE A 14 -1.94 -23.05 5.39
N LEU A 15 -1.84 -22.98 4.06
CA LEU A 15 -1.40 -24.10 3.24
C LEU A 15 0.13 -24.20 3.29
N ILE A 16 0.65 -25.32 3.79
CA ILE A 16 2.08 -25.60 3.87
C ILE A 16 2.53 -26.40 2.63
N PRO A 17 3.70 -26.09 2.02
CA PRO A 17 4.24 -26.87 0.91
C PRO A 17 4.55 -28.32 1.30
N ASP A 18 4.33 -29.24 0.36
CA ASP A 18 4.66 -30.67 0.49
C ASP A 18 6.16 -30.95 0.69
N SER A 19 7.01 -30.02 0.23
CA SER A 19 8.47 -30.07 0.41
C SER A 19 8.95 -29.83 1.84
N TRP A 20 8.08 -29.36 2.75
CA TRP A 20 8.44 -29.15 4.15
C TRP A 20 8.38 -30.46 4.94
N SER A 21 9.19 -30.57 5.99
CA SER A 21 9.12 -31.71 6.91
C SER A 21 7.74 -31.75 7.56
N ASP A 22 7.17 -32.95 7.64
CA ASP A 22 5.88 -33.19 8.29
C ASP A 22 5.93 -32.82 9.78
N ASP A 23 4.83 -32.28 10.29
CA ASP A 23 4.66 -31.88 11.69
C ASP A 23 3.32 -32.42 12.21
N PRO A 24 3.24 -32.98 13.43
CA PRO A 24 2.00 -33.51 13.98
C PRO A 24 0.84 -32.50 14.10
N SER A 25 1.11 -31.19 14.00
CA SER A 25 0.10 -30.13 13.97
C SER A 25 -0.52 -29.90 12.59
N TYR A 26 0.00 -30.52 11.53
CA TYR A 26 -0.52 -30.36 10.18
C TYR A 26 -1.74 -31.25 9.96
N GLU A 27 -2.69 -30.72 9.20
CA GLU A 27 -3.90 -31.42 8.77
C GLU A 27 -3.92 -31.56 7.24
N GLU A 28 -4.65 -32.56 6.74
CA GLU A 28 -4.83 -32.71 5.29
C GLU A 28 -5.54 -31.47 4.71
N SER A 29 -4.93 -30.88 3.68
CA SER A 29 -5.44 -29.69 3.00
C SER A 29 -6.55 -30.03 1.99
N ALA A 30 -7.68 -30.56 2.49
CA ALA A 30 -8.81 -30.89 1.63
C ALA A 30 -9.47 -29.62 1.06
N GLY A 31 -9.24 -29.34 -0.23
CA GLY A 31 -9.89 -28.23 -0.94
C GLY A 31 -9.13 -26.91 -0.95
N HIS A 32 -7.91 -26.87 -0.37
CA HIS A 32 -7.04 -25.70 -0.40
C HIS A 32 -5.93 -25.87 -1.43
N SER A 33 -5.63 -24.82 -2.19
CA SER A 33 -4.53 -24.81 -3.14
C SER A 33 -3.90 -23.42 -3.22
N PHE A 34 -2.63 -23.36 -3.62
CA PHE A 34 -1.93 -22.09 -3.82
C PHE A 34 -2.64 -21.18 -4.84
N SER A 35 -3.21 -21.76 -5.91
CA SER A 35 -3.89 -20.99 -6.96
C SER A 35 -5.26 -20.47 -6.56
N ALA A 36 -5.87 -21.04 -5.51
CA ALA A 36 -7.15 -20.62 -4.97
C ALA A 36 -7.03 -19.78 -3.69
N SER A 37 -5.82 -19.56 -3.16
CA SER A 37 -5.62 -18.81 -1.93
C SER A 37 -5.81 -17.31 -2.10
N ASP A 38 -6.36 -16.68 -1.06
CA ASP A 38 -6.57 -15.23 -0.96
C ASP A 38 -5.24 -14.48 -0.76
N VAL A 39 -4.29 -15.07 -0.04
CA VAL A 39 -2.93 -14.54 0.17
C VAL A 39 -1.91 -15.54 -0.36
N ARG A 40 -0.90 -15.06 -1.09
CA ARG A 40 0.15 -15.87 -1.69
C ARG A 40 1.53 -15.39 -1.31
N ILE A 41 2.28 -16.28 -0.67
CA ILE A 41 3.69 -16.11 -0.34
C ILE A 41 4.52 -16.86 -1.37
N ASP A 42 5.33 -16.13 -2.13
CA ASP A 42 6.12 -16.64 -3.24
C ASP A 42 7.20 -15.60 -3.62
N ARG A 43 8.17 -15.92 -4.48
CA ARG A 43 9.23 -14.99 -4.91
C ARG A 43 8.77 -14.03 -5.99
N SER A 44 9.31 -12.81 -5.98
CA SER A 44 9.04 -11.86 -7.04
C SER A 44 9.65 -12.32 -8.36
N THR A 45 8.90 -12.16 -9.45
CA THR A 45 9.38 -12.45 -10.81
C THR A 45 10.10 -11.26 -11.44
N PHE A 46 10.16 -10.12 -10.76
CA PHE A 46 10.76 -8.88 -11.25
C PHE A 46 12.11 -8.62 -10.57
N GLU A 47 13.07 -9.50 -10.84
CA GLU A 47 14.44 -9.33 -10.36
C GLU A 47 15.03 -7.99 -10.86
N GLY A 48 15.67 -7.25 -9.95
CA GLY A 48 16.29 -5.95 -10.25
C GLY A 48 15.37 -4.73 -10.11
N SER A 49 14.10 -4.90 -9.73
CA SER A 49 13.23 -3.78 -9.34
C SER A 49 13.48 -3.34 -7.90
N ASN A 50 13.45 -2.02 -7.65
CA ASN A 50 13.49 -1.47 -6.29
C ASN A 50 12.25 -1.84 -5.46
N ASN A 51 11.17 -2.29 -6.11
CA ASN A 51 9.90 -2.66 -5.48
C ASN A 51 9.71 -4.19 -5.42
N ILE A 52 10.81 -4.95 -5.44
CA ILE A 52 10.76 -6.41 -5.52
C ILE A 52 9.97 -7.07 -4.38
N ASN A 53 9.95 -6.43 -3.19
CA ASN A 53 9.28 -6.93 -1.99
C ASN A 53 7.98 -6.20 -1.66
N GLN A 54 7.47 -5.36 -2.56
CA GLN A 54 6.25 -4.60 -2.33
C GLN A 54 5.05 -5.55 -2.21
N PRO A 55 4.28 -5.49 -1.10
CA PRO A 55 2.96 -6.10 -1.02
C PRO A 55 2.05 -5.51 -2.08
N TYR A 56 1.23 -6.35 -2.72
CA TYR A 56 0.19 -5.83 -3.61
C TYR A 56 -0.97 -6.79 -3.77
N THR A 57 -2.13 -6.24 -4.09
CA THR A 57 -3.31 -6.99 -4.49
C THR A 57 -3.38 -7.07 -6.00
N HIS A 58 -3.42 -8.29 -6.54
CA HIS A 58 -3.63 -8.47 -7.96
C HIS A 58 -5.09 -8.14 -8.32
N LYS A 59 -5.32 -6.90 -8.75
CA LYS A 59 -6.65 -6.35 -9.06
C LYS A 59 -6.82 -6.12 -10.56
N ALA A 60 -7.18 -7.18 -11.29
CA ALA A 60 -7.58 -7.10 -12.70
C ALA A 60 -9.09 -6.87 -12.87
N THR A 61 -9.74 -6.30 -11.86
CA THR A 61 -11.19 -6.12 -11.74
C THR A 61 -11.53 -4.64 -11.67
N ALA A 62 -12.78 -4.28 -11.99
CA ALA A 62 -13.25 -2.90 -11.99
C ALA A 62 -13.34 -2.31 -10.57
N CYS A 63 -13.60 -1.01 -10.49
CA CYS A 63 -13.88 -0.33 -9.22
C CYS A 63 -14.99 -1.02 -8.42
N GLY A 64 -14.82 -1.10 -7.10
CA GLY A 64 -15.79 -1.72 -6.20
C GLY A 64 -15.87 -3.25 -6.27
N SER A 65 -15.04 -3.89 -7.11
CA SER A 65 -15.00 -5.34 -7.25
C SER A 65 -13.82 -5.94 -6.48
N PRO A 66 -13.98 -7.10 -5.84
CA PRO A 66 -12.89 -7.78 -5.16
C PRO A 66 -11.66 -7.99 -6.05
N GLY A 67 -10.47 -7.93 -5.45
CA GLY A 67 -9.22 -8.37 -6.06
C GLY A 67 -9.16 -9.89 -6.22
N ARG A 68 -8.13 -10.40 -6.89
CA ARG A 68 -7.97 -11.85 -7.11
C ARG A 68 -7.23 -12.56 -5.98
N TYR A 69 -6.15 -11.94 -5.49
CA TYR A 69 -5.34 -12.40 -4.37
C TYR A 69 -4.38 -11.27 -3.94
N ILE A 70 -3.93 -11.32 -2.70
CA ILE A 70 -2.85 -10.52 -2.13
C ILE A 70 -1.54 -11.28 -2.32
N ARG A 71 -0.48 -10.57 -2.70
CA ARG A 71 0.85 -11.12 -2.91
C ARG A 71 1.83 -10.53 -1.92
N LEU A 72 2.55 -11.39 -1.21
CA LEU A 72 3.61 -11.04 -0.26
C LEU A 72 4.87 -11.84 -0.59
N THR A 73 6.07 -11.26 -0.48
CA THR A 73 7.31 -12.05 -0.65
C THR A 73 7.77 -12.68 0.67
N PRO A 74 8.50 -13.81 0.66
CA PRO A 74 9.16 -14.34 1.85
C PRO A 74 9.98 -13.26 2.57
N GLU A 75 10.76 -12.49 1.81
CA GLU A 75 11.61 -11.42 2.33
C GLU A 75 10.81 -10.29 2.98
N TYR A 76 9.68 -9.88 2.39
CA TYR A 76 8.79 -8.91 3.04
C TYR A 76 8.31 -9.39 4.42
N ILE A 77 8.00 -10.67 4.54
CA ILE A 77 7.48 -11.26 5.78
C ILE A 77 8.59 -11.44 6.82
N THR A 78 9.78 -11.87 6.42
CA THR A 78 10.84 -12.32 7.34
C THR A 78 11.97 -11.32 7.56
N ASP A 79 12.13 -10.31 6.71
CA ASP A 79 13.21 -9.32 6.78
C ASP A 79 12.65 -7.90 6.99
N ASP A 80 12.98 -7.30 8.13
CA ASP A 80 12.57 -5.94 8.48
C ASP A 80 13.18 -4.89 7.57
N ALA A 81 14.41 -5.09 7.07
CA ALA A 81 15.02 -4.17 6.12
C ALA A 81 14.28 -4.19 4.77
N ALA A 82 13.80 -5.36 4.36
CA ALA A 82 13.00 -5.52 3.15
C ALA A 82 11.59 -4.92 3.29
N ALA A 83 10.98 -4.99 4.48
CA ALA A 83 9.65 -4.45 4.72
C ALA A 83 9.62 -2.94 5.02
N ARG A 84 10.69 -2.41 5.63
CA ARG A 84 10.77 -1.02 6.11
C ARG A 84 10.31 0.04 5.10
N PRO A 85 10.63 -0.03 3.78
CA PRO A 85 10.20 0.99 2.83
C PRO A 85 8.68 1.08 2.65
N TYR A 86 7.94 0.04 3.02
CA TYR A 86 6.50 -0.03 2.84
C TYR A 86 5.71 0.37 4.10
N GLY A 87 6.38 0.53 5.25
CA GLY A 87 5.74 0.89 6.52
C GLY A 87 5.33 -0.31 7.37
N ASP A 88 4.43 -0.08 8.33
CA ASP A 88 3.97 -1.13 9.24
C ASP A 88 3.26 -2.28 8.48
N ARG A 89 3.60 -3.52 8.84
CA ARG A 89 3.06 -4.71 8.14
C ARG A 89 1.57 -4.88 8.37
N SER A 90 1.06 -4.50 9.53
CA SER A 90 -0.37 -4.59 9.85
C SER A 90 -1.16 -3.58 9.03
N LYS A 91 -0.69 -2.32 8.97
CA LYS A 91 -1.30 -1.28 8.11
C LYS A 91 -1.27 -1.67 6.63
N ASN A 92 -0.15 -2.20 6.13
CA ASN A 92 -0.06 -2.72 4.76
C ASN A 92 -1.02 -3.87 4.51
N LEU A 93 -1.10 -4.84 5.42
CA LEU A 93 -2.01 -5.96 5.25
C LEU A 93 -3.46 -5.48 5.19
N VAL A 94 -3.86 -4.53 6.04
CA VAL A 94 -5.21 -3.96 6.00
C VAL A 94 -5.44 -3.16 4.71
N HIS A 95 -4.44 -2.41 4.25
CA HIS A 95 -4.48 -1.68 2.97
C HIS A 95 -4.74 -2.66 1.80
N GLU A 96 -3.94 -3.71 1.69
CA GLU A 96 -4.13 -4.73 0.65
C GLU A 96 -5.41 -5.54 0.83
N TRP A 97 -5.80 -5.83 2.07
CA TRP A 97 -7.08 -6.46 2.35
C TRP A 97 -8.25 -5.62 1.86
N ALA A 98 -8.16 -4.29 1.95
CA ALA A 98 -9.20 -3.41 1.45
C ALA A 98 -9.30 -3.45 -0.07
N HIS A 99 -8.17 -3.42 -0.78
CA HIS A 99 -8.14 -3.65 -2.23
C HIS A 99 -8.73 -5.01 -2.59
N PHE A 100 -8.35 -6.05 -1.86
CA PHE A 100 -8.81 -7.41 -2.10
C PHE A 100 -10.32 -7.57 -1.87
N ARG A 101 -10.85 -7.03 -0.77
CA ARG A 101 -12.25 -7.28 -0.39
C ARG A 101 -13.24 -6.35 -1.09
N TRP A 102 -12.90 -5.06 -1.17
CA TRP A 102 -13.84 -4.03 -1.61
C TRP A 102 -13.44 -3.37 -2.93
N GLY A 103 -12.23 -3.62 -3.44
CA GLY A 103 -11.80 -3.04 -4.70
C GLY A 103 -11.67 -1.52 -4.64
N VAL A 104 -11.32 -0.97 -3.48
CA VAL A 104 -10.91 0.43 -3.32
C VAL A 104 -9.60 0.69 -4.07
N PHE A 105 -9.24 1.96 -4.28
CA PHE A 105 -8.03 2.39 -4.97
C PHE A 105 -7.17 3.23 -4.03
N ASP A 106 -5.88 3.28 -4.34
CA ASP A 106 -4.97 4.25 -3.75
C ASP A 106 -5.53 5.66 -3.93
N GLU A 107 -5.42 6.45 -2.86
CA GLU A 107 -5.84 7.86 -2.82
C GLU A 107 -4.64 8.81 -2.95
N TYR A 108 -3.57 8.28 -3.54
CA TYR A 108 -2.35 9.00 -3.90
C TYR A 108 -2.04 8.70 -5.37
N PRO A 109 -1.42 9.66 -6.09
CA PRO A 109 -1.09 9.49 -7.49
C PRO A 109 -0.04 8.39 -7.69
N LEU A 110 -0.33 7.47 -8.62
CA LEU A 110 0.59 6.43 -9.06
C LEU A 110 1.49 6.95 -10.19
N GLN A 111 2.40 6.09 -10.65
CA GLN A 111 3.30 6.44 -11.74
C GLN A 111 2.51 6.79 -13.00
N GLY A 112 2.68 8.03 -13.48
CA GLY A 112 2.04 8.54 -14.68
C GLY A 112 0.71 9.27 -14.45
N ASP A 113 0.23 9.32 -13.19
CA ASP A 113 -0.92 10.14 -12.81
C ASP A 113 -0.53 11.61 -12.62
N ASP A 114 -1.54 12.48 -12.68
CA ASP A 114 -1.38 13.90 -12.37
C ASP A 114 -1.20 14.10 -10.86
N HIS A 115 -0.02 14.61 -10.48
CA HIS A 115 0.34 14.83 -9.08
C HIS A 115 -0.27 16.12 -8.50
N PHE A 116 -0.83 16.99 -9.33
CA PHE A 116 -1.44 18.25 -8.93
C PHE A 116 -2.68 18.57 -9.77
N TYR A 117 -3.59 19.37 -9.22
CA TYR A 117 -4.74 19.91 -9.91
C TYR A 117 -4.91 21.41 -9.61
N ALA A 118 -5.55 22.15 -10.52
CA ALA A 118 -5.92 23.54 -10.28
C ALA A 118 -7.20 23.61 -9.42
N ALA A 119 -7.09 24.21 -8.23
CA ALA A 119 -8.20 24.45 -7.33
C ALA A 119 -9.11 25.58 -7.83
N GLY A 120 -10.29 25.71 -7.24
CA GLY A 120 -11.29 26.70 -7.67
C GLY A 120 -10.87 28.16 -7.51
N ASN A 121 -9.83 28.44 -6.72
CA ASN A 121 -9.20 29.75 -6.56
C ASN A 121 -8.08 30.02 -7.58
N GLY A 122 -7.75 29.06 -8.44
CA GLY A 122 -6.68 29.15 -9.44
C GLY A 122 -5.29 28.74 -8.93
N GLU A 123 -5.16 28.34 -7.67
CA GLU A 123 -3.90 27.79 -7.13
C GLU A 123 -3.78 26.30 -7.46
N PHE A 124 -2.54 25.79 -7.59
CA PHE A 124 -2.30 24.36 -7.77
C PHE A 124 -2.17 23.67 -6.42
N GLU A 125 -2.93 22.59 -6.24
CA GLU A 125 -2.91 21.75 -5.05
C GLU A 125 -2.43 20.34 -5.41
N ALA A 126 -1.74 19.70 -4.47
CA ALA A 126 -1.32 18.32 -4.63
C ALA A 126 -2.53 17.37 -4.63
N THR A 127 -2.51 16.37 -5.52
CA THR A 127 -3.45 15.25 -5.48
C THR A 127 -3.14 14.42 -4.24
N LYS A 128 -3.85 14.67 -3.14
CA LYS A 128 -3.75 13.92 -1.88
C LYS A 128 -5.11 13.80 -1.22
N CYS A 129 -5.29 12.73 -0.46
CA CYS A 129 -6.43 12.59 0.44
C CYS A 129 -6.04 13.06 1.85
N VAL A 130 -6.99 13.69 2.54
CA VAL A 130 -6.79 14.46 3.78
C VAL A 130 -5.93 15.73 3.58
N ALA A 131 -6.62 16.86 3.36
CA ALA A 131 -5.97 18.15 3.20
C ALA A 131 -5.11 18.57 4.42
N ALA A 132 -5.48 18.11 5.62
CA ALA A 132 -4.85 18.47 6.88
C ALA A 132 -3.42 17.92 7.05
N ILE A 133 -3.02 16.89 6.31
CA ILE A 133 -1.66 16.32 6.42
C ILE A 133 -0.66 17.34 5.86
N PRO A 134 0.27 17.89 6.68
CA PRO A 134 1.23 18.88 6.23
C PRO A 134 2.30 18.24 5.36
N GLY A 135 2.96 19.06 4.55
CA GLY A 135 3.99 18.59 3.64
C GLY A 135 4.59 19.70 2.80
N GLN A 136 5.50 19.31 1.92
CA GLN A 136 6.22 20.22 1.04
C GLN A 136 6.21 19.70 -0.41
N MET A 137 6.21 20.65 -1.34
CA MET A 137 6.42 20.36 -2.76
C MET A 137 7.92 20.36 -3.05
N ARG A 138 8.42 19.20 -3.49
CA ARG A 138 9.82 18.97 -3.85
C ARG A 138 9.91 18.07 -5.05
N THR A 139 11.04 18.08 -5.74
CA THR A 139 11.40 17.01 -6.67
C THR A 139 11.92 15.78 -5.89
N PRO A 140 11.92 14.57 -6.46
CA PRO A 140 12.45 13.36 -5.81
C PRO A 140 13.91 13.45 -5.37
N ASP A 141 14.72 14.33 -5.97
CA ASP A 141 16.10 14.61 -5.55
C ASP A 141 16.21 15.72 -4.48
N GLY A 142 15.07 16.18 -3.94
CA GLY A 142 14.97 17.08 -2.81
C GLY A 142 15.08 18.57 -3.14
N LYS A 143 14.99 18.97 -4.41
CA LYS A 143 15.05 20.37 -4.83
C LYS A 143 13.67 21.03 -4.74
N GLU A 144 13.68 22.36 -4.73
CA GLU A 144 12.48 23.18 -4.94
C GLU A 144 11.84 22.83 -6.29
N CYS A 145 10.51 22.76 -6.32
CA CYS A 145 9.79 22.59 -7.58
C CYS A 145 9.90 23.84 -8.45
N THR A 146 9.98 23.65 -9.76
CA THR A 146 9.96 24.75 -10.72
C THR A 146 8.51 25.04 -11.13
N GLU A 147 8.12 26.31 -11.11
CA GLU A 147 6.86 26.75 -11.69
C GLU A 147 7.00 26.91 -13.22
N LEU A 148 6.07 26.31 -13.94
CA LEU A 148 5.92 26.47 -15.38
C LEU A 148 5.28 27.84 -15.72
N PRO A 149 5.32 28.29 -16.99
CA PRO A 149 4.80 29.60 -17.37
C PRO A 149 3.31 29.84 -17.08
N ASP A 150 2.53 28.78 -16.92
CA ASP A 150 1.10 28.79 -16.54
C ASP A 150 0.87 28.74 -15.02
N GLY A 151 1.95 28.73 -14.22
CA GLY A 151 1.91 28.61 -12.76
C GLY A 151 1.82 27.18 -12.25
N ALA A 152 1.76 26.17 -13.12
CA ALA A 152 1.72 24.77 -12.70
C ALA A 152 3.09 24.32 -12.17
N PRO A 153 3.14 23.43 -11.16
CA PRO A 153 4.36 22.75 -10.81
C PRO A 153 4.88 21.91 -11.98
N ASP A 154 6.21 21.79 -12.11
CA ASP A 154 6.81 20.90 -13.10
C ASP A 154 6.39 19.43 -12.92
N GLN A 155 6.54 18.63 -13.99
CA GLN A 155 6.11 17.22 -14.00
C GLN A 155 6.88 16.32 -13.04
N ASP A 156 8.04 16.76 -12.53
CA ASP A 156 8.86 16.00 -11.58
C ASP A 156 8.54 16.41 -10.12
N CYS A 157 7.80 17.50 -9.91
CA CYS A 157 7.37 17.95 -8.60
C CYS A 157 6.44 16.93 -7.93
N ARG A 158 6.60 16.70 -6.63
CA ARG A 158 5.79 15.78 -5.83
C ARG A 158 5.50 16.42 -4.48
N PHE A 159 4.38 16.02 -3.87
CA PHE A 159 4.09 16.33 -2.48
C PHE A 159 4.69 15.27 -1.57
N PHE A 160 5.50 15.71 -0.61
CA PHE A 160 6.06 14.88 0.45
C PHE A 160 5.46 15.32 1.77
N ASP A 161 4.81 14.40 2.49
CA ASP A 161 4.30 14.66 3.82
C ASP A 161 5.46 15.02 4.75
N SER A 162 5.19 15.87 5.74
CA SER A 162 6.15 16.13 6.79
C SER A 162 6.05 15.02 7.83
N ASP A 163 7.17 14.34 8.11
CA ASP A 163 7.29 13.36 9.20
C ASP A 163 7.32 14.07 10.57
N ASP A 164 6.33 14.93 10.86
CA ASP A 164 6.18 15.49 12.20
C ASP A 164 5.45 14.46 13.07
N GLU A 165 6.24 13.55 13.65
CA GLU A 165 5.83 12.52 14.63
C GLU A 165 5.09 13.09 15.87
N SER A 166 4.96 14.42 15.99
CA SER A 166 4.25 15.07 17.10
C SER A 166 2.78 15.39 16.82
N GLU A 167 2.31 15.27 15.57
CA GLU A 167 0.91 15.49 15.21
C GLU A 167 0.28 14.21 14.60
N SER A 168 -0.78 13.71 15.25
CA SER A 168 -1.58 12.60 14.72
C SER A 168 -2.63 13.11 13.76
N TYR A 169 -2.69 12.52 12.56
CA TYR A 169 -3.69 12.85 11.54
C TYR A 169 -4.58 11.65 11.27
N GLU A 170 -5.89 11.84 11.36
CA GLU A 170 -6.83 10.84 10.91
C GLU A 170 -6.90 10.85 9.39
N GLY A 171 -6.64 9.69 8.78
CA GLY A 171 -6.71 9.54 7.34
C GLY A 171 -7.06 8.14 6.91
N SER A 172 -7.41 8.04 5.63
CA SER A 172 -7.67 6.76 4.98
C SER A 172 -6.36 5.97 4.86
N LEU A 173 -6.40 4.67 5.16
CA LEU A 173 -5.27 3.77 4.86
C LEU A 173 -4.96 3.71 3.35
N MET A 174 -5.89 4.12 2.48
CA MET A 174 -5.67 4.21 1.04
C MET A 174 -4.84 5.44 0.65
N TYR A 175 -4.69 6.44 1.53
CA TYR A 175 -3.81 7.56 1.27
C TYR A 175 -2.34 7.16 1.42
N LYS A 176 -1.91 6.72 2.60
CA LYS A 176 -0.54 6.25 2.86
C LYS A 176 -0.51 5.33 4.08
N GLN A 177 -0.24 4.05 3.84
CA GLN A 177 -0.18 3.01 4.88
C GLN A 177 1.06 3.09 5.78
N PHE A 178 2.04 3.91 5.42
CA PHE A 178 3.30 4.08 6.15
C PHE A 178 3.36 5.34 7.04
N LEU A 179 2.31 6.16 7.06
CA LEU A 179 2.25 7.31 7.97
C LEU A 179 2.17 6.84 9.44
N PRO A 180 2.85 7.54 10.38
CA PRO A 180 2.72 7.27 11.81
C PRO A 180 1.28 7.51 12.30
N GLU A 181 0.89 6.90 13.42
CA GLU A 181 -0.39 7.19 14.10
C GLU A 181 -0.31 8.45 14.95
#